data_AF-A0A2G8SK48-F1
#
_entry.id   AF-A0A2G8SK48-F1
#
_cell.length_a   1.000
_cell.length_b   1.000
_cell.length_c   1.000
_cell.angle_alpha   90.00
_cell.angle_beta   90.00
_cell.angle_gamma   90.00
#
_symmetry.space_group_name_H-M   'P 1'
#
loop_
_entity.id
_entity.type
_entity.pdbx_description
1 polymer ?
#
loop_
_entity_poly.entity_id
_entity_poly.type
_entity_poly.pdbx_seq_one_letter_code
_entity_poly.pdbx_strand_id
1 'polypeptide(L)'
;MSTIVAGVGRCRLAAAASRTLKPRYFTTSLRRHEEQNAPRPPPPIDDSTSALDYKRTLRYRPPPLPAMDLPRSQSAEEAVTNILYNTPPPSLQPFKKHVLNCLVQNEPGVLSRVSGILAGRGFNIDSLVVCRTEIRDLSRMCIVLRGQDGVVEQARRQLEDLVPVWAVLDYTDTHCIERELLLAKVSILGPEYLEDQLLGGPSHEPRRISHYQPSRHEHTKLERETALAHQFEHSAEPEEPATVAAAATQAEPLTPSQALRLKSDNLQAIQTLSAQFGARIVDVSEHSVIVEMGGKTKRVEAFLSLLKPFGLLESARTGLMVMPRTPIKSLEESDVAADGGVVDASLLPPG
;
A
#
# COMPACT_ATOMS: atom_id res chain seq x y z
N MET A 1 6.60 -33.62 58.47
CA MET A 1 7.02 -34.97 58.05
C MET A 1 7.47 -34.82 56.60
N SER A 2 8.75 -34.52 56.37
CA SER A 2 9.85 -35.51 56.20
C SER A 2 9.61 -36.28 54.89
N THR A 3 10.52 -36.40 53.92
CA THR A 3 12.00 -36.55 53.96
C THR A 3 12.46 -36.46 52.49
N ILE A 4 13.40 -35.61 52.06
CA ILE A 4 14.86 -35.83 51.94
C ILE A 4 15.29 -37.30 51.78
N VAL A 5 16.12 -37.59 50.76
CA VAL A 5 17.26 -38.56 50.66
C VAL A 5 17.55 -38.73 49.14
N ALA A 6 18.62 -38.25 48.52
CA ALA A 6 20.08 -38.37 48.74
C ALA A 6 20.65 -39.78 48.45
N GLY A 7 21.66 -39.88 47.58
CA GLY A 7 22.39 -41.13 47.30
C GLY A 7 23.14 -41.09 45.96
N VAL A 8 24.32 -40.44 45.85
CA VAL A 8 25.68 -41.02 46.06
C VAL A 8 26.00 -42.08 44.98
N GLY A 9 27.07 -42.06 44.19
CA GLY A 9 28.31 -41.29 44.13
C GLY A 9 29.43 -42.20 43.59
N ARG A 10 30.36 -41.69 42.76
CA ARG A 10 31.83 -41.85 42.92
C ARG A 10 32.64 -41.37 41.70
N CYS A 11 33.69 -40.63 42.06
CA CYS A 11 34.87 -40.21 41.32
C CYS A 11 35.60 -41.31 40.54
N ARG A 12 36.18 -40.91 39.39
CA ARG A 12 37.59 -41.22 39.06
C ARG A 12 38.27 -40.01 38.38
N LEU A 13 39.50 -39.79 38.81
CA LEU A 13 40.44 -38.76 38.37
C LEU A 13 41.10 -39.07 37.01
N ALA A 14 41.66 -37.99 36.46
CA ALA A 14 42.89 -37.87 35.66
C ALA A 14 42.75 -37.83 34.13
N ALA A 15 42.99 -36.65 33.54
CA ALA A 15 44.27 -36.33 32.86
C ALA A 15 44.18 -34.95 32.19
N ALA A 16 45.22 -34.14 32.41
CA ALA A 16 45.37 -32.80 31.89
C ALA A 16 45.65 -32.80 30.38
N ALA A 17 44.94 -31.94 29.63
CA ALA A 17 45.33 -31.51 28.30
C ALA A 17 45.29 -29.99 28.24
N SER A 18 46.49 -29.41 28.18
CA SER A 18 46.74 -27.98 27.99
C SER A 18 46.11 -27.51 26.68
N ARG A 19 45.18 -26.54 26.76
CA ARG A 19 44.83 -25.67 25.64
C ARG A 19 45.10 -24.23 26.06
N THR A 20 46.12 -23.68 25.43
CA THR A 20 46.64 -22.33 25.55
C THR A 20 45.56 -21.28 25.28
N LEU A 21 45.17 -20.55 26.31
CA LEU A 21 44.43 -19.30 26.19
C LEU A 21 45.39 -18.22 25.62
N LYS A 22 45.09 -17.70 24.43
CA LYS A 22 45.73 -16.48 23.93
C LYS A 22 45.09 -15.29 24.66
N PRO A 23 45.86 -14.40 25.31
CA PRO A 23 45.31 -13.18 25.88
C PRO A 23 44.80 -12.28 24.75
N ARG A 24 43.59 -11.77 24.92
CA ARG A 24 43.06 -10.65 24.12
C ARG A 24 43.94 -9.44 24.40
N TYR A 25 44.73 -9.05 23.40
CA TYR A 25 45.34 -7.72 23.39
C TYR A 25 44.20 -6.72 23.16
N PHE A 26 43.90 -5.92 24.19
CA PHE A 26 43.21 -4.66 24.01
C PHE A 26 44.15 -3.76 23.20
N THR A 27 43.93 -3.65 21.89
CA THR A 27 44.54 -2.58 21.11
C THR A 27 43.77 -1.31 21.42
N THR A 28 44.24 -0.59 22.45
CA THR A 28 43.99 0.84 22.55
C THR A 28 44.66 1.49 21.35
N SER A 29 43.92 1.72 20.27
CA SER A 29 44.34 2.73 19.30
C SER A 29 44.20 4.07 20.01
N LEU A 30 45.27 4.47 20.69
CA LEU A 30 45.52 5.85 21.08
C LEU A 30 45.19 6.70 19.86
N ARG A 31 44.15 7.54 19.98
CA ARG A 31 44.01 8.74 19.16
C ARG A 31 45.36 9.44 19.26
N ARG A 32 46.19 9.29 18.24
CA ARG A 32 47.27 10.25 18.01
C ARG A 32 46.52 11.56 17.86
N HIS A 33 46.72 12.44 18.83
CA HIS A 33 46.49 13.86 18.67
C HIS A 33 47.12 14.21 17.32
N GLU A 34 46.30 14.38 16.29
CA GLU A 34 46.72 15.14 15.13
C GLU A 34 46.97 16.53 15.67
N GLU A 35 48.24 16.86 15.85
CA GLU A 35 48.67 18.23 15.96
C GLU A 35 47.99 19.00 14.85
N GLN A 36 47.27 20.05 15.24
CA GLN A 36 46.81 21.13 14.39
C GLN A 36 48.03 21.72 13.68
N ASN A 37 48.50 21.09 12.61
CA ASN A 37 49.37 21.73 11.65
C ASN A 37 48.46 22.42 10.65
N ALA A 38 48.27 23.73 10.85
CA ALA A 38 47.78 24.61 9.80
C ALA A 38 48.52 24.32 8.49
N PRO A 39 47.85 24.38 7.32
CA PRO A 39 48.49 24.08 6.05
C PRO A 39 49.70 24.99 5.87
N ARG A 40 50.90 24.42 5.71
CA ARG A 40 52.11 25.21 5.47
C ARG A 40 51.92 26.02 4.18
N PRO A 41 52.27 27.32 4.17
CA PRO A 41 52.18 28.12 2.96
C PRO A 41 53.06 27.51 1.86
N PRO A 42 52.64 27.60 0.59
CA PRO A 42 53.40 27.02 -0.51
C PRO A 42 54.77 27.71 -0.61
N PRO A 43 55.84 26.95 -0.95
CA PRO A 43 57.14 27.55 -1.20
C PRO A 43 57.05 28.56 -2.36
N PRO A 44 57.89 29.61 -2.35
CA PRO A 44 57.91 30.61 -3.42
C PRO A 44 58.22 29.96 -4.77
N ILE A 45 57.54 30.45 -5.80
CA ILE A 45 57.59 29.94 -7.17
C ILE A 45 58.85 30.52 -7.83
N ASP A 46 59.97 29.81 -7.70
CA ASP A 46 61.24 30.25 -8.29
C ASP A 46 61.40 29.78 -9.76
N ASP A 47 60.50 28.93 -10.26
CA ASP A 47 60.64 28.37 -11.61
C ASP A 47 59.29 28.05 -12.30
N SER A 48 59.24 28.22 -13.63
CA SER A 48 58.00 28.10 -14.44
C SER A 48 57.41 26.68 -14.47
N THR A 49 58.16 25.69 -14.00
CA THR A 49 57.76 24.27 -13.95
C THR A 49 57.32 23.81 -12.55
N SER A 50 57.56 24.62 -11.51
CA SER A 50 57.26 24.29 -10.11
C SER A 50 55.76 24.06 -9.85
N ALA A 51 54.88 24.69 -10.63
CA ALA A 51 53.44 24.50 -10.55
C ALA A 51 52.98 23.08 -10.95
N LEU A 52 53.68 22.41 -11.88
CA LEU A 52 53.37 21.05 -12.29
C LEU A 52 53.84 20.02 -11.26
N ASP A 53 54.99 20.25 -10.61
CA ASP A 53 55.48 19.40 -9.53
C ASP A 53 54.63 19.54 -8.26
N TYR A 54 54.15 20.75 -7.95
CA TYR A 54 53.16 20.97 -6.90
C TYR A 54 51.85 20.21 -7.19
N LYS A 55 51.37 20.23 -8.44
CA LYS A 55 50.16 19.51 -8.85
C LYS A 55 50.35 17.99 -8.91
N ARG A 56 51.57 17.51 -9.17
CA ARG A 56 51.94 16.07 -9.12
C ARG A 56 52.11 15.54 -7.70
N THR A 57 52.55 16.37 -6.76
CA THR A 57 52.74 16.00 -5.35
C THR A 57 51.45 16.06 -4.55
N LEU A 58 50.48 16.89 -4.97
CA LEU A 58 49.10 16.83 -4.49
C LEU A 58 48.38 15.59 -5.06
N ARG A 59 48.54 14.45 -4.39
CA ARG A 59 47.60 13.33 -4.57
C ARG A 59 46.26 13.72 -3.95
N TYR A 60 45.41 14.36 -4.74
CA TYR A 60 44.01 14.56 -4.38
C TYR A 60 43.32 13.19 -4.43
N ARG A 61 43.44 12.40 -3.35
CA ARG A 61 42.48 11.33 -3.11
C ARG A 61 41.19 12.04 -2.71
N PRO A 62 40.10 11.96 -3.50
CA PRO A 62 38.82 12.44 -3.00
C PRO A 62 38.57 11.76 -1.64
N PRO A 63 38.01 12.48 -0.65
CA PRO A 63 37.69 11.87 0.64
C PRO A 63 36.91 10.58 0.39
N PRO A 64 37.20 9.50 1.12
CA PRO A 64 36.48 8.25 0.92
C PRO A 64 34.99 8.57 1.01
N LEU A 65 34.23 8.15 -0.01
CA LEU A 65 32.78 8.27 -0.01
C LEU A 65 32.27 7.77 1.34
N PRO A 66 31.31 8.47 1.99
CA PRO A 66 30.73 7.98 3.23
C PRO A 66 30.34 6.52 3.00
N ALA A 67 30.94 5.61 3.77
CA ALA A 67 30.62 4.21 3.65
C ALA A 67 29.11 4.11 3.90
N MET A 68 28.34 3.80 2.86
CA MET A 68 26.98 3.31 3.06
C MET A 68 27.17 2.04 3.88
N ASP A 69 26.96 2.14 5.19
CA ASP A 69 26.89 0.98 6.06
C ASP A 69 25.81 0.07 5.45
N LEU A 70 26.25 -1.00 4.80
CA LEU A 70 25.34 -2.04 4.36
C LEU A 70 24.53 -2.46 5.59
N PRO A 71 23.19 -2.52 5.50
CA PRO A 71 22.36 -2.82 6.66
C PRO A 71 22.89 -4.11 7.29
N ARG A 72 23.22 -4.02 8.58
CA ARG A 72 23.71 -5.14 9.38
C ARG A 72 22.81 -6.36 9.14
N SER A 73 23.39 -7.52 8.84
CA SER A 73 22.62 -8.77 8.76
C SER A 73 21.90 -8.97 10.09
N GLN A 74 20.57 -8.90 10.08
CA GLN A 74 19.75 -8.98 11.28
C GLN A 74 20.03 -10.30 12.02
N SER A 75 20.12 -10.23 13.35
CA SER A 75 20.20 -11.44 14.18
C SER A 75 18.87 -12.20 14.09
N ALA A 76 18.89 -13.52 14.24
CA ALA A 76 17.67 -14.34 14.24
C ALA A 76 16.65 -13.87 15.29
N GLU A 77 17.13 -13.37 16.43
CA GLU A 77 16.29 -12.82 17.51
C GLU A 77 15.59 -11.51 17.09
N GLU A 78 16.31 -10.61 16.42
CA GLU A 78 15.77 -9.34 15.90
C GLU A 78 14.70 -9.60 14.84
N ALA A 79 14.95 -10.58 13.96
CA ALA A 79 13.98 -11.02 12.97
C ALA A 79 12.72 -11.61 13.62
N VAL A 80 12.86 -12.48 14.62
CA VAL A 80 11.70 -13.06 15.35
C VAL A 80 10.91 -11.97 16.07
N THR A 81 11.58 -11.02 16.70
CA THR A 81 10.92 -9.92 17.40
C THR A 81 10.15 -9.02 16.43
N ASN A 82 10.75 -8.72 15.25
CA ASN A 82 10.07 -7.97 14.19
C ASN A 82 8.85 -8.71 13.64
N ILE A 83 8.90 -10.04 13.52
CA ILE A 83 7.75 -10.84 13.08
C ILE A 83 6.62 -10.79 14.12
N LEU A 84 6.93 -11.01 15.39
CA LEU A 84 5.94 -11.01 16.47
C LEU A 84 5.31 -9.62 16.66
N TYR A 85 6.09 -8.56 16.52
CA TYR A 85 5.61 -7.17 16.63
C TYR A 85 4.68 -6.77 15.47
N ASN A 86 4.98 -7.24 14.26
CA ASN A 86 4.16 -6.95 13.07
C ASN A 86 2.98 -7.90 12.88
N THR A 87 2.86 -8.95 13.71
CA THR A 87 1.72 -9.87 13.65
C THR A 87 0.57 -9.28 14.47
N PRO A 88 -0.54 -8.85 13.84
CA PRO A 88 -1.67 -8.30 14.57
C PRO A 88 -2.32 -9.38 15.47
N PRO A 89 -2.73 -9.05 16.70
CA PRO A 89 -3.41 -10.00 17.59
C PRO A 89 -4.76 -10.43 17.00
N PRO A 90 -5.22 -11.67 17.24
CA PRO A 90 -6.52 -12.13 16.78
C PRO A 90 -7.66 -11.37 17.50
N SER A 91 -8.67 -10.92 16.74
CA SER A 91 -9.85 -10.25 17.31
C SER A 91 -10.78 -11.24 18.01
N LEU A 92 -11.30 -10.86 19.18
CA LEU A 92 -12.00 -11.78 20.10
C LEU A 92 -13.45 -12.10 19.71
N GLN A 93 -14.09 -11.33 18.83
CA GLN A 93 -15.37 -11.67 18.18
C GLN A 93 -15.47 -10.94 16.83
N PRO A 94 -15.05 -11.53 15.71
CA PRO A 94 -15.14 -10.84 14.44
C PRO A 94 -16.59 -10.84 13.94
N PHE A 95 -17.14 -9.67 13.65
CA PHE A 95 -18.27 -9.55 12.72
C PHE A 95 -17.85 -10.25 11.42
N LYS A 96 -18.44 -11.42 11.14
CA LYS A 96 -18.13 -12.19 9.95
C LYS A 96 -18.86 -11.56 8.77
N LYS A 97 -18.23 -11.59 7.61
CA LYS A 97 -18.85 -11.23 6.35
C LYS A 97 -19.67 -12.43 5.89
N HIS A 98 -20.98 -12.25 5.75
CA HIS A 98 -21.88 -13.26 5.23
C HIS A 98 -22.26 -12.93 3.80
N VAL A 99 -22.37 -13.97 2.98
CA VAL A 99 -22.73 -13.83 1.56
C VAL A 99 -24.00 -14.63 1.32
N LEU A 100 -25.10 -13.90 1.12
CA LEU A 100 -26.40 -14.49 0.80
C LEU A 100 -26.67 -14.38 -0.70
N ASN A 101 -27.24 -15.44 -1.26
CA ASN A 101 -27.69 -15.50 -2.63
C ASN A 101 -29.19 -15.73 -2.66
N CYS A 102 -29.94 -14.74 -3.14
CA CYS A 102 -31.39 -14.83 -3.26
C CYS A 102 -31.76 -15.12 -4.71
N LEU A 103 -32.59 -16.13 -4.93
CA LEU A 103 -33.22 -16.40 -6.22
C LEU A 103 -34.59 -15.73 -6.23
N VAL A 104 -34.78 -14.79 -7.13
CA VAL A 104 -35.87 -13.83 -7.05
C VAL A 104 -36.56 -13.71 -8.40
N GLN A 105 -37.88 -13.64 -8.40
CA GLN A 105 -38.65 -13.41 -9.60
C GLN A 105 -38.44 -11.97 -10.10
N ASN A 106 -38.17 -11.81 -11.40
CA ASN A 106 -37.88 -10.53 -12.02
C ASN A 106 -39.18 -9.76 -12.32
N GLU A 107 -39.82 -9.26 -11.27
CA GLU A 107 -40.99 -8.38 -11.35
C GLU A 107 -40.63 -6.94 -10.95
N PRO A 108 -41.35 -5.92 -11.47
CA PRO A 108 -41.11 -4.53 -11.09
C PRO A 108 -41.35 -4.32 -9.59
N GLY A 109 -40.45 -3.59 -8.93
CA GLY A 109 -40.54 -3.26 -7.50
C GLY A 109 -39.94 -4.30 -6.55
N VAL A 110 -39.44 -5.44 -7.04
CA VAL A 110 -38.85 -6.47 -6.19
C VAL A 110 -37.55 -6.02 -5.53
N LEU A 111 -36.67 -5.32 -6.26
CA LEU A 111 -35.45 -4.73 -5.69
C LEU A 111 -35.75 -3.79 -4.52
N SER A 112 -36.76 -2.93 -4.67
CA SER A 112 -37.18 -1.98 -3.64
C SER A 112 -37.71 -2.71 -2.40
N ARG A 113 -38.43 -3.82 -2.58
CA ARG A 113 -38.95 -4.63 -1.47
C ARG A 113 -37.83 -5.32 -0.69
N VAL A 114 -36.89 -5.95 -1.38
CA VAL A 114 -35.74 -6.64 -0.76
C VAL A 114 -34.83 -5.64 -0.03
N SER A 115 -34.47 -4.55 -0.70
CA SER A 115 -33.65 -3.49 -0.10
C SER A 115 -34.37 -2.82 1.08
N GLY A 116 -35.68 -2.55 0.95
CA GLY A 116 -36.50 -1.96 2.00
C GLY A 116 -36.62 -2.82 3.26
N ILE A 117 -36.69 -4.14 3.13
CA ILE A 117 -36.73 -5.06 4.28
C ILE A 117 -35.39 -5.08 5.01
N LEU A 118 -34.29 -5.04 4.27
CA LEU A 118 -32.95 -5.03 4.86
C LEU A 118 -32.67 -3.70 5.57
N ALA A 119 -33.01 -2.58 4.93
CA ALA A 119 -32.86 -1.25 5.49
C ALA A 119 -33.81 -1.00 6.67
N GLY A 120 -35.07 -1.44 6.58
CA GLY A 120 -36.09 -1.25 7.61
C GLY A 120 -35.80 -1.98 8.92
N ARG A 121 -34.95 -3.02 8.88
CA ARG A 121 -34.45 -3.73 10.07
C ARG A 121 -33.06 -3.26 10.54
N GLY A 122 -32.44 -2.33 9.81
CA GLY A 122 -31.12 -1.80 10.16
C GLY A 122 -29.98 -2.80 9.98
N PHE A 123 -30.07 -3.73 9.01
CA PHE A 123 -28.93 -4.59 8.69
C PHE A 123 -27.85 -3.81 7.95
N ASN A 124 -26.58 -4.04 8.31
CA ASN A 124 -25.43 -3.43 7.64
C ASN A 124 -25.14 -4.16 6.32
N ILE A 125 -25.58 -3.58 5.20
CA ILE A 125 -25.35 -4.10 3.86
C ILE A 125 -24.04 -3.52 3.32
N ASP A 126 -23.08 -4.40 3.02
CA ASP A 126 -21.82 -4.02 2.38
C ASP A 126 -22.02 -3.81 0.87
N SER A 127 -22.72 -4.74 0.23
CA SER A 127 -23.02 -4.67 -1.20
C SER A 127 -24.27 -5.48 -1.51
N LEU A 128 -25.05 -4.98 -2.47
CA LEU A 128 -26.21 -5.66 -3.03
C LEU A 128 -26.11 -5.55 -4.55
N VAL A 129 -26.00 -6.69 -5.22
CA VAL A 129 -25.88 -6.77 -6.67
C VAL A 129 -27.01 -7.62 -7.22
N VAL A 130 -27.66 -7.15 -8.30
CA VAL A 130 -28.68 -7.91 -9.02
C VAL A 130 -28.09 -8.39 -10.34
N CYS A 131 -28.09 -9.70 -10.53
CA CYS A 131 -27.64 -10.36 -11.74
C CYS A 131 -28.85 -10.96 -12.45
N ARG A 132 -29.08 -10.56 -13.69
CA ARG A 132 -30.06 -11.24 -14.55
C ARG A 132 -29.53 -12.63 -14.91
N THR A 133 -30.37 -13.65 -14.80
CA THR A 133 -30.02 -15.00 -15.25
C THR A 133 -30.46 -15.23 -16.69
N GLU A 134 -29.97 -16.30 -17.32
CA GLU A 134 -30.41 -16.72 -18.67
C GLU A 134 -31.90 -17.14 -18.69
N ILE A 135 -32.43 -17.55 -17.54
CA ILE A 135 -33.82 -17.94 -17.39
C ILE A 135 -34.69 -16.68 -17.35
N ARG A 136 -35.75 -16.66 -18.15
CA ARG A 136 -36.73 -15.57 -18.16
C ARG A 136 -37.37 -15.44 -16.79
N ASP A 137 -37.60 -14.20 -16.37
CA ASP A 137 -38.26 -13.85 -15.12
C ASP A 137 -37.55 -14.35 -13.83
N LEU A 138 -36.28 -14.75 -13.94
CA LEU A 138 -35.44 -15.13 -12.80
C LEU A 138 -34.20 -14.24 -12.71
N SER A 139 -34.03 -13.64 -11.54
CA SER A 139 -32.90 -12.82 -11.16
C SER A 139 -32.20 -13.41 -9.94
N ARG A 140 -30.88 -13.28 -9.90
CA ARG A 140 -30.05 -13.66 -8.77
C ARG A 140 -29.59 -12.40 -8.06
N MET A 141 -29.91 -12.25 -6.79
CA MET A 141 -29.43 -11.14 -5.97
C MET A 141 -28.34 -11.64 -5.04
N CYS A 142 -27.16 -11.03 -5.11
CA CYS A 142 -26.05 -11.29 -4.21
C CYS A 142 -26.01 -10.19 -3.16
N ILE A 143 -26.12 -10.57 -1.89
CA ILE A 143 -26.20 -9.65 -0.77
C ILE A 143 -25.08 -9.99 0.20
N VAL A 144 -24.27 -8.98 0.53
CA VAL A 144 -23.19 -9.12 1.50
C VAL A 144 -23.58 -8.36 2.76
N LEU A 145 -23.57 -9.06 3.89
CA LEU A 145 -23.94 -8.52 5.19
C LEU A 145 -22.75 -8.65 6.15
N ARG A 146 -22.63 -7.70 7.08
CA ARG A 146 -21.74 -7.82 8.25
C ARG A 146 -22.58 -7.99 9.50
N GLY A 147 -22.33 -9.05 10.26
CA GLY A 147 -23.14 -9.35 11.43
C GLY A 147 -22.67 -10.57 12.20
N GLN A 148 -23.45 -10.93 13.21
CA GLN A 148 -23.37 -12.22 13.89
C GLN A 148 -24.33 -13.20 13.20
N ASP A 149 -24.02 -14.50 13.23
CA ASP A 149 -24.77 -15.56 12.55
C ASP A 149 -26.27 -15.53 12.88
N GLY A 150 -26.65 -15.29 14.15
CA GLY A 150 -28.06 -15.24 14.56
C GLY A 150 -28.86 -14.09 13.90
N VAL A 151 -28.23 -12.93 13.73
CA VAL A 151 -28.84 -11.75 13.07
C VAL A 151 -28.95 -11.97 11.56
N VAL A 152 -27.95 -12.62 10.96
CA VAL A 152 -27.93 -12.93 9.53
C VAL A 152 -28.93 -14.03 9.18
N GLU A 153 -29.07 -15.05 10.03
CA GLU A 153 -30.07 -16.10 9.85
C GLU A 153 -31.50 -15.53 9.96
N GLN A 154 -31.72 -14.54 10.82
CA GLN A 154 -32.98 -13.80 10.85
C GLN A 154 -33.21 -13.04 9.52
N ALA A 155 -32.19 -12.39 8.97
CA ALA A 155 -32.28 -11.72 7.67
C ALA A 155 -32.59 -12.72 6.54
N ARG A 156 -31.95 -13.90 6.54
CA ARG A 156 -32.19 -14.99 5.58
C ARG A 156 -33.65 -15.44 5.59
N ARG A 157 -34.18 -15.78 6.78
CA ARG A 157 -35.58 -16.22 6.96
C ARG A 157 -36.58 -15.16 6.50
N GLN A 158 -36.28 -13.89 6.75
CA GLN A 158 -37.17 -12.81 6.36
C GLN A 158 -37.20 -12.56 4.85
N LEU A 159 -36.07 -12.74 4.18
CA LEU A 159 -35.99 -12.65 2.73
C LEU A 159 -36.68 -13.84 2.06
N GLU A 160 -36.63 -15.02 2.70
CA GLU A 160 -37.30 -16.24 2.24
C GLU A 160 -38.83 -16.18 2.39
N ASP A 161 -39.35 -15.43 3.38
CA ASP A 161 -40.79 -15.20 3.59
C ASP A 161 -41.44 -14.31 2.50
N LEU A 162 -40.64 -13.70 1.62
CA LEU A 162 -41.15 -12.86 0.55
C LEU A 162 -41.73 -13.67 -0.60
N VAL A 163 -42.99 -13.40 -0.96
CA VAL A 163 -43.67 -14.01 -2.12
C VAL A 163 -42.84 -14.03 -3.42
N PRO A 164 -42.15 -12.96 -3.86
CA PRO A 164 -41.37 -12.99 -5.10
C PRO A 164 -40.02 -13.70 -4.98
N VAL A 165 -39.62 -14.19 -3.79
CA VAL A 165 -38.35 -14.87 -3.56
C VAL A 165 -38.58 -16.37 -3.57
N TRP A 166 -37.83 -17.09 -4.40
CA TRP A 166 -37.93 -18.54 -4.51
C TRP A 166 -37.12 -19.25 -3.42
N ALA A 167 -35.91 -18.76 -3.15
CA ALA A 167 -35.02 -19.32 -2.15
C ALA A 167 -33.92 -18.33 -1.78
N VAL A 168 -33.39 -18.45 -0.55
CA VAL A 168 -32.22 -17.72 -0.08
C VAL A 168 -31.17 -18.71 0.40
N LEU A 169 -30.04 -18.74 -0.28
CA LEU A 169 -28.89 -19.58 0.03
C LEU A 169 -27.83 -18.78 0.79
N ASP A 170 -27.20 -19.40 1.78
CA ASP A 170 -26.02 -18.85 2.44
C ASP A 170 -24.75 -19.52 1.88
N TYR A 171 -23.83 -18.71 1.35
CA TYR A 171 -22.54 -19.16 0.82
C TYR A 171 -21.36 -18.92 1.76
N THR A 172 -21.61 -18.45 2.99
CA THR A 172 -20.57 -18.06 3.95
C THR A 172 -19.52 -19.15 4.20
N ASP A 173 -19.92 -20.41 4.35
CA ASP A 173 -19.01 -21.53 4.62
C ASP A 173 -18.72 -22.40 3.38
N THR A 174 -19.31 -22.06 2.24
CA THR A 174 -19.13 -22.82 1.00
C THR A 174 -17.95 -22.28 0.20
N HIS A 175 -17.22 -23.17 -0.48
CA HIS A 175 -16.17 -22.74 -1.41
C HIS A 175 -16.78 -21.98 -2.59
N CYS A 176 -16.56 -20.68 -2.65
CA CYS A 176 -17.11 -19.84 -3.69
C CYS A 176 -16.03 -19.11 -4.51
N ILE A 177 -16.41 -18.66 -5.70
CA ILE A 177 -15.69 -17.68 -6.50
C ILE A 177 -16.35 -16.33 -6.29
N GLU A 178 -15.59 -15.42 -5.69
CA GLU A 178 -15.95 -14.01 -5.58
C GLU A 178 -15.34 -13.22 -6.74
N ARG A 179 -16.16 -12.39 -7.39
CA ARG A 179 -15.75 -11.46 -8.45
C ARG A 179 -16.43 -10.11 -8.29
N GLU A 180 -15.68 -9.08 -8.62
CA GLU A 180 -16.10 -7.69 -8.67
C GLU A 180 -15.44 -7.06 -9.90
N LEU A 181 -16.15 -6.18 -10.59
CA LEU A 181 -15.66 -5.42 -11.72
C LEU A 181 -15.42 -3.96 -11.29
N LEU A 182 -14.25 -3.45 -11.67
CA LEU A 182 -13.83 -2.06 -11.49
C LEU A 182 -13.57 -1.45 -12.86
N LEU A 183 -14.15 -0.27 -13.07
CA LEU A 183 -13.75 0.67 -14.10
C LEU A 183 -13.19 1.90 -13.40
N ALA A 184 -11.97 2.31 -13.73
CA ALA A 184 -11.32 3.46 -13.13
C ALA A 184 -10.75 4.37 -14.21
N LYS A 185 -11.07 5.66 -14.14
CA LYS A 185 -10.47 6.70 -14.95
C LYS A 185 -9.34 7.35 -14.17
N VAL A 186 -8.14 7.28 -14.71
CA VAL A 186 -6.91 7.73 -14.06
C VAL A 186 -6.29 8.86 -14.88
N SER A 187 -5.80 9.90 -14.21
CA SER A 187 -5.05 10.99 -14.85
C SER A 187 -3.66 10.53 -15.28
N ILE A 188 -3.18 11.03 -16.41
CA ILE A 188 -1.78 10.86 -16.84
C ILE A 188 -0.94 12.14 -16.66
N LEU A 189 -1.56 13.23 -16.18
CA LEU A 189 -0.91 14.52 -15.98
C LEU A 189 -0.04 14.57 -14.70
N GLY A 190 -0.18 13.58 -13.81
CA GLY A 190 0.56 13.50 -12.55
C GLY A 190 -0.25 14.00 -11.34
N PRO A 191 0.28 13.82 -10.11
CA PRO A 191 -0.41 14.19 -8.87
C PRO A 191 -0.57 15.70 -8.68
N GLU A 192 0.42 16.50 -9.11
CA GLU A 192 0.38 17.97 -8.99
C GLU A 192 -0.86 18.57 -9.68
N TYR A 193 -1.17 18.07 -10.88
CA TYR A 193 -2.35 18.51 -11.63
C TYR A 193 -3.67 18.11 -10.96
N LEU A 194 -3.68 16.95 -10.28
CA LEU A 194 -4.85 16.51 -9.52
C LEU A 194 -5.08 17.39 -8.30
N GLU A 195 -4.01 17.75 -7.59
CA GLU A 195 -4.08 18.64 -6.42
C GLU A 195 -4.62 20.01 -6.83
N ASP A 196 -4.14 20.59 -7.93
CA ASP A 196 -4.70 21.82 -8.50
C ASP A 196 -6.19 21.69 -8.87
N GLN A 197 -6.58 20.54 -9.44
CA GLN A 197 -7.97 20.26 -9.81
C GLN A 197 -8.87 20.09 -8.57
N LEU A 198 -8.35 19.51 -7.48
CA LEU A 198 -9.06 19.31 -6.21
C LEU A 198 -9.13 20.60 -5.37
N LEU A 199 -8.12 21.48 -5.45
CA LEU A 199 -8.09 22.75 -4.73
C LEU A 199 -9.06 23.79 -5.29
N GLY A 200 -9.58 23.62 -6.51
CA GLY A 200 -10.69 24.42 -7.04
C GLY A 200 -10.47 25.93 -6.96
N GLY A 201 -9.40 26.45 -7.57
CA GLY A 201 -9.20 27.89 -7.75
C GLY A 201 -10.15 28.51 -8.80
N PRO A 202 -10.44 29.82 -8.75
CA PRO A 202 -11.45 30.50 -9.57
C PRO A 202 -10.99 30.77 -11.02
N SER A 203 -10.60 29.74 -11.75
CA SER A 203 -10.34 29.83 -13.18
C SER A 203 -10.37 28.45 -13.82
N HIS A 204 -11.56 27.99 -14.18
CA HIS A 204 -11.73 26.90 -15.13
C HIS A 204 -11.55 27.46 -16.56
N GLU A 205 -10.36 27.95 -16.87
CA GLU A 205 -9.89 28.10 -18.24
C GLU A 205 -8.45 27.57 -18.28
N PRO A 206 -8.08 26.73 -19.26
CA PRO A 206 -6.67 26.52 -19.52
C PRO A 206 -6.09 27.91 -19.76
N ARG A 207 -5.07 28.32 -18.99
CA ARG A 207 -4.26 29.49 -19.36
C ARG A 207 -3.74 29.21 -20.76
N ARG A 208 -4.47 29.65 -21.79
CA ARG A 208 -3.97 29.73 -23.15
C ARG A 208 -2.68 30.48 -23.00
N ILE A 209 -1.59 29.85 -23.46
CA ILE A 209 -0.29 30.47 -23.60
C ILE A 209 -0.55 31.78 -24.34
N SER A 210 -0.61 32.89 -23.60
CA SER A 210 -0.72 34.19 -24.20
C SER A 210 0.57 34.35 -24.99
N HIS A 211 0.39 34.48 -26.30
CA HIS A 211 1.42 34.99 -27.19
C HIS A 211 2.12 36.15 -26.50
N TYR A 212 3.41 35.96 -26.22
CA TYR A 212 4.28 36.99 -25.70
C TYR A 212 4.48 38.03 -26.81
N GLN A 213 3.55 38.97 -26.92
CA GLN A 213 3.83 40.26 -27.52
C GLN A 213 4.30 41.16 -26.37
N PRO A 214 5.57 41.63 -26.36
CA PRO A 214 6.00 42.57 -25.36
C PRO A 214 5.40 43.94 -25.72
N SER A 215 4.16 44.19 -25.30
CA SER A 215 3.62 45.54 -25.26
C SER A 215 4.24 46.26 -24.08
N ARG A 216 5.16 47.17 -24.39
CA ARG A 216 5.57 48.30 -23.55
C ARG A 216 4.33 48.91 -22.89
N HIS A 217 4.14 48.64 -21.60
CA HIS A 217 3.36 49.52 -20.74
C HIS A 217 4.28 50.11 -19.69
N GLU A 218 4.23 51.43 -19.60
CA GLU A 218 5.01 52.25 -18.70
C GLU A 218 4.68 51.86 -17.25
N HIS A 219 5.62 51.19 -16.58
CA HIS A 219 5.64 51.23 -15.13
C HIS A 219 5.83 52.68 -14.72
N THR A 220 4.84 53.24 -14.02
CA THR A 220 5.00 54.54 -13.40
C THR A 220 6.22 54.46 -12.50
N LYS A 221 7.06 55.51 -12.53
CA LYS A 221 8.33 55.58 -11.78
C LYS A 221 8.12 55.26 -10.28
N LEU A 222 6.93 55.57 -9.79
CA LEU A 222 6.46 55.33 -8.43
C LEU A 222 6.36 53.82 -8.08
N GLU A 223 5.90 52.97 -8.99
CA GLU A 223 5.77 51.52 -8.73
C GLU A 223 7.12 50.79 -8.71
N ARG A 224 8.10 51.28 -9.49
CA ARG A 224 9.47 50.77 -9.42
C ARG A 224 10.17 51.22 -8.14
N GLU A 225 9.93 52.46 -7.71
CA GLU A 225 10.48 52.98 -6.46
C GLU A 225 9.86 52.29 -5.24
N THR A 226 8.55 52.00 -5.23
CA THR A 226 7.93 51.25 -4.14
C THR A 226 8.40 49.79 -4.09
N ALA A 227 8.62 49.14 -5.23
CA ALA A 227 9.18 47.78 -5.27
C ALA A 227 10.64 47.74 -4.78
N LEU A 228 11.45 48.73 -5.16
CA LEU A 228 12.84 48.87 -4.67
C LEU A 228 12.88 49.24 -3.18
N ALA A 229 11.97 50.08 -2.70
CA ALA A 229 11.86 50.45 -1.29
C ALA A 229 11.49 49.22 -0.44
N HIS A 230 10.54 48.40 -0.88
CA HIS A 230 10.21 47.15 -0.20
C HIS A 230 11.37 46.15 -0.20
N GLN A 231 12.12 46.02 -1.30
CA GLN A 231 13.33 45.17 -1.32
C GLN A 231 14.43 45.70 -0.40
N PHE A 232 14.57 47.01 -0.28
CA PHE A 232 15.56 47.63 0.59
C PHE A 232 15.20 47.48 2.07
N GLU A 233 13.92 47.65 2.42
CA GLU A 233 13.39 47.44 3.79
C GLU A 233 13.58 46.00 4.27
N HIS A 234 13.45 45.01 3.37
CA HIS A 234 13.61 43.59 3.72
C HIS A 234 15.07 43.10 3.69
N SER A 235 16.04 43.97 3.38
CA SER A 235 17.47 43.61 3.30
C SER A 235 18.25 43.86 4.60
N ALA A 236 17.62 44.45 5.62
CA ALA A 236 18.28 44.90 6.85
C ALA A 236 17.96 44.10 8.11
N GLU A 237 17.11 43.06 8.05
CA GLU A 237 16.85 42.18 9.20
C GLU A 237 17.60 40.85 9.06
N PRO A 238 18.36 40.39 10.09
CA PRO A 238 18.99 39.09 10.08
C PRO A 238 17.91 38.01 10.16
N GLU A 239 18.03 37.02 9.27
CA GLU A 239 17.09 35.90 9.15
C GLU A 239 16.77 35.22 10.49
N GLU A 240 15.51 35.36 10.94
CA GLU A 240 14.86 34.32 11.71
C GLU A 240 14.07 33.41 10.75
N PRO A 241 14.14 32.08 10.90
CA PRO A 241 13.51 31.15 9.98
C PRO A 241 11.99 31.22 10.14
N ALA A 242 11.35 32.01 9.29
CA ALA A 242 9.91 32.00 9.11
C ALA A 242 9.48 30.58 8.67
N THR A 243 8.92 29.86 9.63
CA THR A 243 7.87 28.84 9.48
C THR A 243 7.98 27.93 8.25
N VAL A 244 8.52 26.75 8.51
CA VAL A 244 8.70 25.57 7.64
C VAL A 244 7.38 24.93 7.17
N ALA A 245 6.32 25.69 6.90
CA ALA A 245 4.99 25.18 6.55
C ALA A 245 4.45 25.63 5.18
N ALA A 246 5.13 26.56 4.49
CA ALA A 246 4.73 27.04 3.16
C ALA A 246 5.70 26.60 2.03
N ALA A 247 6.58 25.64 2.31
CA ALA A 247 7.48 25.02 1.32
C ALA A 247 6.85 23.78 0.67
N ALA A 248 5.53 23.80 0.43
CA ALA A 248 4.91 22.86 -0.49
C ALA A 248 5.15 23.38 -1.91
N THR A 249 6.24 22.90 -2.51
CA THR A 249 6.45 22.72 -3.95
C THR A 249 5.68 23.69 -4.86
N GLN A 250 6.17 24.93 -5.01
CA GLN A 250 5.86 25.68 -6.22
C GLN A 250 6.60 25.00 -7.38
N ALA A 251 6.01 23.93 -7.92
CA ALA A 251 6.53 23.25 -9.08
C ALA A 251 6.64 24.26 -10.22
N GLU A 252 7.86 24.48 -10.73
CA GLU A 252 8.05 25.34 -11.89
C GLU A 252 7.16 24.83 -13.04
N PRO A 253 6.49 25.73 -13.80
CA PRO A 253 5.59 25.32 -14.86
C PRO A 253 6.36 24.49 -15.89
N LEU A 254 6.02 23.21 -15.98
CA LEU A 254 6.67 22.23 -16.85
C LEU A 254 6.64 22.69 -18.31
N THR A 255 7.76 22.52 -19.01
CA THR A 255 7.78 22.76 -20.46
C THR A 255 6.85 21.77 -21.19
N PRO A 256 6.24 22.13 -22.34
CA PRO A 256 5.31 21.23 -23.05
C PRO A 256 5.93 19.87 -23.41
N SER A 257 7.21 19.86 -23.79
CA SER A 257 7.95 18.63 -24.10
C SER A 257 8.28 17.79 -22.87
N GLN A 258 8.42 18.40 -21.69
CA GLN A 258 8.59 17.69 -20.43
C GLN A 258 7.25 17.10 -19.96
N ALA A 259 6.16 17.87 -20.07
CA ALA A 259 4.81 17.39 -19.79
C ALA A 259 4.43 16.18 -20.67
N LEU A 260 4.75 16.20 -21.96
CA LEU A 260 4.50 15.06 -22.85
C LEU A 260 5.27 13.79 -22.43
N ARG A 261 6.52 13.94 -21.98
CA ARG A 261 7.32 12.81 -21.48
C ARG A 261 6.73 12.24 -20.20
N LEU A 262 6.40 13.09 -19.24
CA LEU A 262 5.72 12.68 -18.00
C LEU A 262 4.40 11.96 -18.27
N LYS A 263 3.60 12.44 -19.23
CA LYS A 263 2.38 11.74 -19.67
C LYS A 263 2.67 10.33 -20.17
N SER A 264 3.69 10.17 -21.02
CA SER A 264 4.09 8.88 -21.55
C SER A 264 4.60 7.95 -20.45
N ASP A 265 5.41 8.46 -19.53
CA ASP A 265 5.97 7.68 -18.42
C ASP A 265 4.87 7.21 -17.46
N ASN A 266 3.93 8.09 -17.11
CA ASN A 266 2.76 7.75 -16.29
C ASN A 266 1.87 6.71 -16.98
N LEU A 267 1.62 6.87 -18.28
CA LEU A 267 0.85 5.90 -19.06
C LEU A 267 1.53 4.52 -19.05
N GLN A 268 2.84 4.45 -19.27
CA GLN A 268 3.59 3.19 -19.23
C GLN A 268 3.58 2.55 -17.84
N ALA A 269 3.68 3.35 -16.78
CA ALA A 269 3.58 2.87 -15.40
C ALA A 269 2.19 2.27 -15.13
N ILE A 270 1.12 2.96 -15.52
CA ILE A 270 -0.26 2.48 -15.39
C ILE A 270 -0.47 1.21 -16.22
N GLN A 271 0.09 1.13 -17.43
CA GLN A 271 0.02 -0.07 -18.27
C GLN A 271 0.72 -1.27 -17.63
N THR A 272 1.89 -1.05 -17.06
CA THR A 272 2.67 -2.09 -16.36
C THR A 272 1.92 -2.60 -15.13
N LEU A 273 1.40 -1.69 -14.30
CA LEU A 273 0.57 -2.03 -13.14
C LEU A 273 -0.69 -2.79 -13.54
N SER A 274 -1.35 -2.33 -14.62
CA SER A 274 -2.55 -2.98 -15.15
C SER A 274 -2.24 -4.42 -15.59
N ALA A 275 -1.15 -4.63 -16.33
CA ALA A 275 -0.73 -5.95 -16.77
C ALA A 275 -0.43 -6.91 -15.59
N GLN A 276 0.25 -6.44 -14.55
CA GLN A 276 0.57 -7.25 -13.36
C GLN A 276 -0.70 -7.69 -12.61
N PHE A 277 -1.70 -6.82 -12.53
CA PHE A 277 -2.95 -7.16 -11.86
C PHE A 277 -3.95 -7.89 -12.77
N GLY A 278 -3.68 -8.02 -14.07
CA GLY A 278 -4.59 -8.63 -15.04
C GLY A 278 -5.74 -7.69 -15.45
N ALA A 279 -5.55 -6.38 -15.30
CA ALA A 279 -6.44 -5.35 -15.82
C ALA A 279 -6.14 -5.05 -17.30
N ARG A 280 -7.12 -4.47 -17.97
CA ARG A 280 -7.04 -4.05 -19.37
C ARG A 280 -7.27 -2.55 -19.48
N ILE A 281 -6.53 -1.88 -20.34
CA ILE A 281 -6.81 -0.49 -20.71
C ILE A 281 -7.87 -0.51 -21.80
N VAL A 282 -9.00 0.15 -21.55
CA VAL A 282 -10.15 0.18 -22.47
C VAL A 282 -10.13 1.45 -23.31
N ASP A 283 -9.71 2.57 -22.74
CA ASP A 283 -9.69 3.88 -23.41
C ASP A 283 -8.44 4.67 -23.03
N VAL A 284 -7.91 5.43 -23.99
CA VAL A 284 -6.75 6.30 -23.83
C VAL A 284 -7.09 7.67 -24.42
N SER A 285 -7.09 8.69 -23.57
CA SER A 285 -7.35 10.08 -23.93
C SER A 285 -6.08 10.93 -23.75
N GLU A 286 -6.13 12.22 -24.11
CA GLU A 286 -4.99 13.14 -24.05
C GLU A 286 -4.47 13.43 -22.63
N HIS A 287 -5.36 13.27 -21.64
CA HIS A 287 -5.13 13.63 -20.24
C HIS A 287 -5.52 12.53 -19.25
N SER A 288 -6.15 11.44 -19.70
CA SER A 288 -6.62 10.36 -18.84
C SER A 288 -6.69 9.03 -19.55
N VAL A 289 -6.66 7.93 -18.79
CA VAL A 289 -6.79 6.56 -19.26
C VAL A 289 -7.89 5.85 -18.47
N ILE A 290 -8.68 4.99 -19.12
CA ILE A 290 -9.68 4.15 -18.46
C ILE A 290 -9.17 2.71 -18.39
N VAL A 291 -9.13 2.18 -17.17
CA VAL A 291 -8.73 0.80 -16.90
C VAL A 291 -9.92 -0.02 -16.39
N GLU A 292 -10.01 -1.25 -16.89
CA GLU A 292 -10.97 -2.28 -16.49
C GLU A 292 -10.24 -3.38 -15.73
N MET A 293 -10.74 -3.74 -14.54
CA MET A 293 -10.25 -4.87 -13.76
C MET A 293 -11.40 -5.74 -13.27
N GLY A 294 -11.29 -7.05 -13.46
CA GLY A 294 -12.14 -8.04 -12.80
C GLY A 294 -11.34 -8.86 -11.78
N GLY A 295 -11.81 -8.98 -10.54
CA GLY A 295 -11.07 -9.72 -9.52
C GLY A 295 -11.83 -9.93 -8.21
N LYS A 296 -11.16 -10.50 -7.19
CA LYS A 296 -11.69 -10.52 -5.82
C LYS A 296 -11.65 -9.10 -5.24
N THR A 297 -12.59 -8.74 -4.37
CA THR A 297 -12.65 -7.39 -3.74
C THR A 297 -11.33 -6.92 -3.15
N LYS A 298 -10.61 -7.79 -2.41
CA LYS A 298 -9.30 -7.46 -1.83
C LYS A 298 -8.25 -7.06 -2.88
N ARG A 299 -8.26 -7.71 -4.05
CA ARG A 299 -7.33 -7.44 -5.15
C ARG A 299 -7.69 -6.14 -5.86
N VAL A 300 -8.99 -5.89 -6.04
CA VAL A 300 -9.51 -4.64 -6.62
C VAL A 300 -9.16 -3.44 -5.72
N GLU A 301 -9.34 -3.55 -4.41
CA GLU A 301 -8.98 -2.50 -3.46
C GLU A 301 -7.47 -2.21 -3.41
N ALA A 302 -6.64 -3.26 -3.47
CA ALA A 302 -5.19 -3.11 -3.57
C ALA A 302 -4.80 -2.36 -4.86
N PHE A 303 -5.39 -2.73 -6.00
CA PHE A 303 -5.15 -2.03 -7.27
C PHE A 303 -5.57 -0.56 -7.22
N LEU A 304 -6.76 -0.28 -6.67
CA LEU A 304 -7.25 1.08 -6.52
C LEU A 304 -6.30 1.92 -5.64
N SER A 305 -5.75 1.32 -4.59
CA SER A 305 -4.78 1.98 -3.69
C SER A 305 -3.46 2.31 -4.38
N LEU A 306 -3.01 1.47 -5.33
CA LEU A 306 -1.82 1.73 -6.15
C LEU A 306 -2.05 2.77 -7.26
N LEU A 307 -3.30 2.96 -7.69
CA LEU A 307 -3.65 3.98 -8.68
C LEU A 307 -3.87 5.36 -8.07
N LYS A 308 -4.16 5.46 -6.76
CA LYS A 308 -4.37 6.74 -6.06
C LYS A 308 -3.27 7.78 -6.33
N PRO A 309 -1.96 7.45 -6.29
CA PRO A 309 -0.89 8.43 -6.51
C PRO A 309 -0.85 9.02 -7.93
N PHE A 310 -1.37 8.33 -8.95
CA PHE A 310 -1.44 8.86 -10.31
C PHE A 310 -2.59 9.87 -10.49
N GLY A 311 -3.53 9.87 -9.55
CA GLY A 311 -4.75 10.68 -9.59
C GLY A 311 -5.91 9.92 -10.20
N LEU A 312 -6.70 9.30 -9.33
CA LEU A 312 -7.95 8.65 -9.69
C LEU A 312 -9.03 9.74 -9.89
N LEU A 313 -9.46 9.95 -11.13
CA LEU A 313 -10.48 10.94 -11.48
C LEU A 313 -11.89 10.43 -11.15
N GLU A 314 -12.16 9.18 -11.55
CA GLU A 314 -13.47 8.53 -11.36
C GLU A 314 -13.28 7.03 -11.19
N SER A 315 -14.16 6.38 -10.41
CA SER A 315 -14.23 4.93 -10.37
C SER A 315 -15.66 4.44 -10.26
N ALA A 316 -16.01 3.43 -11.07
CA ALA A 316 -17.26 2.69 -11.00
C ALA A 316 -16.98 1.24 -10.60
N ARG A 317 -17.69 0.76 -9.56
CA ARG A 317 -17.57 -0.60 -9.02
C ARG A 317 -18.94 -1.27 -9.02
N THR A 318 -19.02 -2.52 -9.47
CA THR A 318 -20.30 -3.25 -9.54
C THR A 318 -20.78 -3.78 -8.19
N GLY A 319 -19.85 -4.07 -7.27
CA GLY A 319 -20.10 -4.85 -6.05
C GLY A 319 -19.78 -6.35 -6.23
N LEU A 320 -19.95 -7.12 -5.16
CA LEU A 320 -19.54 -8.53 -5.10
C LEU A 320 -20.56 -9.46 -5.77
N MET A 321 -20.09 -10.20 -6.76
CA MET A 321 -20.79 -11.32 -7.38
C MET A 321 -20.16 -12.64 -6.89
N VAL A 322 -21.01 -13.60 -6.52
CA VAL A 322 -20.55 -14.87 -5.95
C VAL A 322 -21.20 -16.05 -6.66
N MET A 323 -20.38 -17.05 -6.98
CA MET A 323 -20.81 -18.34 -7.51
C MET A 323 -20.19 -19.48 -6.69
N PRO A 324 -20.96 -20.48 -6.24
CA PRO A 324 -20.41 -21.63 -5.55
C PRO A 324 -19.55 -22.47 -6.51
N ARG A 325 -18.46 -23.03 -6.00
CA ARG A 325 -17.63 -24.01 -6.70
C ARG A 325 -17.89 -25.39 -6.14
N THR A 326 -17.88 -26.37 -7.02
CA THR A 326 -17.75 -27.77 -6.60
C THR A 326 -16.28 -28.02 -6.23
N PRO A 327 -15.97 -28.38 -4.97
CA PRO A 327 -14.61 -28.76 -4.60
C PRO A 327 -14.27 -30.08 -5.30
N ILE A 328 -13.17 -30.11 -6.05
CA ILE A 328 -12.61 -31.34 -6.59
C ILE A 328 -11.69 -31.88 -5.51
N LYS A 329 -12.09 -32.96 -4.83
CA LYS A 329 -11.20 -33.69 -3.93
C LYS A 329 -10.24 -34.50 -4.80
N SER A 330 -8.93 -34.33 -4.62
CA SER A 330 -7.97 -35.31 -5.12
C SER A 330 -8.25 -36.65 -4.44
N LEU A 331 -8.18 -37.75 -5.20
CA LEU A 331 -8.50 -39.10 -4.72
C LEU A 331 -7.65 -39.55 -3.52
N GLU A 332 -6.58 -38.83 -3.20
CA GLU A 332 -5.71 -39.10 -2.05
C GLU A 332 -6.26 -38.51 -0.72
N GLU A 333 -7.16 -37.52 -0.78
CA GLU A 333 -7.74 -36.87 0.41
C GLU A 333 -9.08 -37.47 0.84
N SER A 334 -9.71 -38.31 0.02
CA SER A 334 -11.01 -38.92 0.33
C SER A 334 -10.95 -39.99 1.42
N ASP A 335 -9.78 -40.57 1.67
CA ASP A 335 -9.63 -41.69 2.63
C ASP A 335 -9.39 -41.22 4.07
N VAL A 336 -9.12 -39.92 4.29
CA VAL A 336 -8.84 -39.37 5.64
C VAL A 336 -10.09 -38.76 6.29
N ALA A 337 -11.13 -38.41 5.52
CA ALA A 337 -12.33 -37.76 6.04
C ALA A 337 -13.46 -38.73 6.46
N ALA A 338 -13.26 -40.05 6.30
CA ALA A 338 -14.24 -41.07 6.67
C ALA A 338 -13.94 -41.81 8.00
N ASP A 339 -12.80 -41.57 8.64
CA ASP A 339 -12.41 -42.27 9.88
C ASP A 339 -11.81 -41.33 10.93
N GLY A 340 -12.65 -40.44 11.48
CA GLY A 340 -12.29 -39.54 12.58
C GLY A 340 -13.26 -39.57 13.76
N GLY A 341 -14.23 -40.50 13.75
CA GLY A 341 -15.03 -40.80 14.93
C GLY A 341 -14.27 -41.82 15.76
N VAL A 342 -13.64 -41.40 16.85
CA VAL A 342 -13.04 -42.29 17.85
C VAL A 342 -14.11 -43.29 18.30
N VAL A 343 -14.08 -44.50 17.75
CA VAL A 343 -14.97 -45.59 18.19
C VAL A 343 -14.39 -46.09 19.51
N ASP A 344 -15.10 -45.78 20.61
CA ASP A 344 -14.69 -46.18 21.96
C ASP A 344 -14.61 -47.72 22.04
N ALA A 345 -13.42 -48.24 22.33
CA ALA A 345 -13.14 -49.68 22.36
C ALA A 345 -13.95 -50.44 23.44
N SER A 346 -14.65 -49.71 24.32
CA SER A 346 -15.61 -50.23 25.30
C SER A 346 -16.93 -50.72 24.69
N LEU A 347 -17.24 -50.38 23.43
CA LEU A 347 -18.46 -50.76 22.71
C LEU A 347 -18.32 -52.01 21.83
N LEU A 348 -17.12 -52.59 21.74
CA LEU A 348 -16.92 -53.82 20.99
C LEU A 348 -17.25 -55.04 21.87
N PRO A 349 -18.06 -56.00 21.39
CA PRO A 349 -18.32 -57.23 22.13
C PRO A 349 -17.02 -58.05 22.25
N PRO A 350 -16.70 -58.61 23.42
CA PRO A 350 -15.52 -59.45 23.58
C PRO A 350 -15.68 -60.73 22.76
N GLY A 351 -14.83 -60.90 21.76
CA GLY A 351 -14.72 -62.10 20.93
C GLY A 351 -13.30 -62.63 20.94
#